data_AF-A0A9D2NZ66-F1
#
_entry.id   AF-A0A9D2NZ66-F1
#
_cell.length_a   1.000
_cell.length_b   1.000
_cell.length_c   1.000
_cell.angle_alpha   90.00
_cell.angle_beta   90.00
_cell.angle_gamma   90.00
#
_symmetry.space_group_name_H-M   'P 1'
#
loop_
_entity.id
_entity.type
_entity.pdbx_description
1 polymer ?
#
loop_
_entity_poly.entity_id
_entity_poly.type
_entity_poly.pdbx_seq_one_letter_code
_entity_poly.pdbx_strand_id
1 'polypeptide(L)'
;MKRHLPARAAALLLTLTLILAPAAQALSVEEARELLQENYIDEIPEEILELPTIDAITNALGDPYTYYMTAEEYAAMDAGLSGSNVVGIGVMVEQRADGLLITSVAPNAPAAEAGLHFGDLIVGVDGVTIQDAGSPDALTALVAGEEGTPVTITVLRDGEELEATMTRAEVSFPSVTGEVVDGHIGWISYSSFGDGSSDYLEEYIRTEDPDADRWVMDLRGNGGGYSDEIVSAVGHVVGNCDVAYLADRQGELSAWRAGSLASALAGEADGLIQEPLVVLVDGNTASAAELFAANIRDYQKGLLIGTRTFGKGIAQSLFSLPDGSVFRITTERYYSPAYVTPDRSGVLPHLVVDANLADEVALLLCGEPVEEPSGDVLELELAGQTWYVHRETALTEDYAVAFSELLSALPPDTPMTLNGQAVTPEEAAQAWNVACISRWPGDVAGSPYETEINTLAGLGLVFGNENGDFRPQEELTRAELAAFLSQAMGFWYWESQGTAPLADLSGEEWYAVPVSALYYLGLVEGDENGAFRPDDLVDYQQFLTILTRMAARTDLTVQWYLEDLSADDLERAAALGYDSWACASAAGAEGLGFLPASLEECAPHDTVTREEAAAMLYQFLAYSGILVPVAQS
;
A
#
# COMPACT_ATOMS: atom_id res chain seq x y z
N MET A 1 22.37 -60.67 -65.92
CA MET A 1 21.39 -60.51 -67.03
C MET A 1 20.52 -59.30 -66.72
N LYS A 2 20.50 -58.31 -67.65
CA LYS A 2 19.64 -57.09 -67.74
C LYS A 2 19.77 -56.08 -66.58
N ARG A 3 20.57 -55.00 -66.68
CA ARG A 3 20.40 -53.71 -67.41
C ARG A 3 19.04 -53.04 -67.17
N HIS A 4 19.02 -51.84 -66.58
CA HIS A 4 18.60 -50.55 -67.19
C HIS A 4 18.47 -49.42 -66.14
N LEU A 5 19.32 -48.38 -66.25
CA LEU A 5 18.94 -46.96 -66.09
C LEU A 5 18.33 -46.49 -67.45
N PRO A 6 17.61 -45.35 -67.65
CA PRO A 6 17.52 -44.12 -66.82
C PRO A 6 16.15 -43.33 -66.83
N ALA A 7 16.10 -42.21 -66.07
CA ALA A 7 15.55 -40.87 -66.39
C ALA A 7 14.06 -40.57 -66.75
N ARG A 8 13.48 -39.67 -65.92
CA ARG A 8 12.79 -38.37 -66.22
C ARG A 8 11.26 -38.26 -66.42
N ALA A 9 10.72 -37.24 -65.70
CA ALA A 9 9.53 -36.38 -65.90
C ALA A 9 8.15 -36.98 -65.55
N ALA A 10 7.17 -36.30 -64.93
CA ALA A 10 6.84 -34.87 -64.74
C ALA A 10 5.99 -34.70 -63.44
N ALA A 11 6.20 -33.69 -62.60
CA ALA A 11 5.50 -32.40 -62.54
C ALA A 11 3.96 -32.46 -62.68
N LEU A 12 3.20 -32.24 -61.59
CA LEU A 12 2.16 -31.19 -61.44
C LEU A 12 1.40 -31.34 -60.10
N LEU A 13 0.97 -30.20 -59.54
CA LEU A 13 0.03 -30.00 -58.42
C LEU A 13 0.59 -30.12 -57.00
N LEU A 14 1.51 -29.21 -56.65
CA LEU A 14 1.49 -28.57 -55.33
C LEU A 14 0.28 -27.62 -55.33
N THR A 15 -0.90 -28.12 -54.97
CA THR A 15 -1.99 -27.25 -54.51
C THR A 15 -1.55 -26.69 -53.17
N LEU A 16 -1.23 -25.40 -53.22
CA LEU A 16 -1.14 -24.48 -52.10
C LEU A 16 -2.43 -24.57 -51.27
N THR A 17 -2.53 -25.54 -50.37
CA THR A 17 -3.38 -25.39 -49.19
C THR A 17 -2.64 -24.45 -48.27
N LEU A 18 -2.76 -23.15 -48.54
CA LEU A 18 -2.86 -22.18 -47.46
C LEU A 18 -4.01 -22.69 -46.59
N ILE A 19 -3.65 -23.46 -45.56
CA ILE A 19 -4.46 -23.49 -44.36
C ILE A 19 -4.44 -22.03 -43.95
N LEU A 20 -5.51 -21.30 -44.26
CA LEU A 20 -5.84 -20.14 -43.46
C LEU A 20 -5.85 -20.70 -42.04
N ALA A 21 -4.80 -20.40 -41.27
CA ALA A 21 -4.97 -20.35 -39.83
C ALA A 21 -6.25 -19.54 -39.63
N PRO A 22 -7.22 -20.01 -38.82
CA PRO A 22 -8.35 -19.18 -38.47
C PRO A 22 -7.76 -17.82 -38.10
N ALA A 23 -8.23 -16.75 -38.76
CA ALA A 23 -7.79 -15.41 -38.40
C ALA A 23 -7.95 -15.34 -36.87
N ALA A 24 -6.84 -15.09 -36.16
CA ALA A 24 -6.85 -15.06 -34.72
C ALA A 24 -7.97 -14.09 -34.32
N GLN A 25 -9.00 -14.64 -33.68
CA GLN A 25 -10.24 -13.92 -33.42
C GLN A 25 -10.10 -13.30 -32.04
N ALA A 26 -10.45 -12.02 -31.92
CA ALA A 26 -10.49 -11.32 -30.65
C ALA A 26 -11.39 -12.05 -29.65
N LEU A 27 -11.10 -11.89 -28.36
CA LEU A 27 -11.85 -12.51 -27.27
C LEU A 27 -13.36 -12.33 -27.46
N SER A 28 -14.12 -13.43 -27.47
CA SER A 28 -15.57 -13.32 -27.46
C SER A 28 -16.07 -13.01 -26.05
N VAL A 29 -17.26 -12.39 -25.96
CA VAL A 29 -17.90 -12.10 -24.67
C VAL A 29 -18.15 -13.40 -23.87
N GLU A 30 -18.44 -14.51 -24.54
CA GLU A 30 -18.69 -15.79 -23.87
C GLU A 30 -17.40 -16.37 -23.28
N GLU A 31 -16.29 -16.35 -24.02
CA GLU A 31 -14.98 -16.75 -23.50
C GLU A 31 -14.54 -15.85 -22.34
N ALA A 32 -14.80 -14.53 -22.42
CA ALA A 32 -14.52 -13.61 -21.33
C ALA A 32 -15.34 -13.94 -20.06
N ARG A 33 -16.62 -14.32 -20.21
CA ARG A 33 -17.47 -14.77 -19.09
C ARG A 33 -16.92 -16.02 -18.43
N GLU A 34 -16.55 -17.03 -19.23
CA GLU A 34 -15.95 -18.27 -18.72
C GLU A 34 -14.67 -17.96 -17.93
N LEU A 35 -13.77 -17.15 -18.50
CA LEU A 35 -12.54 -16.74 -17.81
C LEU A 35 -12.80 -16.00 -16.50
N LEU A 36 -13.76 -15.07 -16.50
CA LEU A 36 -14.14 -14.32 -15.29
C LEU A 36 -14.77 -15.23 -14.23
N GLN A 37 -15.68 -16.12 -14.60
CA GLN A 37 -16.32 -17.05 -13.67
C GLN A 37 -15.32 -18.02 -13.03
N GLU A 38 -14.34 -18.47 -13.82
CA GLU A 38 -13.31 -19.40 -13.36
C GLU A 38 -12.25 -18.71 -12.49
N ASN A 39 -11.87 -17.46 -12.82
CA ASN A 39 -10.63 -16.88 -12.31
C ASN A 39 -10.81 -15.58 -11.51
N TYR A 40 -11.90 -14.82 -11.64
CA TYR A 40 -12.03 -13.55 -10.93
C TYR A 40 -12.18 -13.76 -9.42
N ILE A 41 -11.42 -13.00 -8.64
CA ILE A 41 -11.21 -13.23 -7.19
C ILE A 41 -12.52 -13.25 -6.38
N ASP A 42 -13.47 -12.36 -6.68
CA ASP A 42 -14.71 -12.18 -5.93
C ASP A 42 -15.93 -12.68 -6.72
N GLU A 43 -17.03 -13.07 -6.06
CA GLU A 43 -18.23 -13.53 -6.77
C GLU A 43 -18.82 -12.46 -7.68
N ILE A 44 -19.12 -12.83 -8.93
CA ILE A 44 -19.70 -11.93 -9.92
C ILE A 44 -21.21 -12.18 -9.97
N PRO A 45 -22.04 -11.17 -9.66
CA PRO A 45 -23.48 -11.23 -9.88
C PRO A 45 -23.85 -11.64 -11.30
N GLU A 46 -24.84 -12.51 -11.46
CA GLU A 46 -25.30 -12.99 -12.77
C GLU A 46 -25.71 -11.83 -13.70
N GLU A 47 -26.35 -10.80 -13.14
CA GLU A 47 -26.73 -9.58 -13.86
C GLU A 47 -25.55 -8.81 -14.47
N ILE A 48 -24.36 -8.87 -13.85
CA ILE A 48 -23.14 -8.28 -14.38
C ILE A 48 -22.60 -9.15 -15.52
N LEU A 49 -22.58 -10.47 -15.35
CA LEU A 49 -22.11 -11.39 -16.40
C LEU A 49 -22.99 -11.36 -17.66
N GLU A 50 -24.30 -11.13 -17.51
CA GLU A 50 -25.24 -11.05 -18.63
C GLU A 50 -25.08 -9.77 -19.49
N LEU A 51 -24.25 -8.82 -19.07
CA LEU A 51 -24.00 -7.59 -19.83
C LEU A 51 -23.43 -7.89 -21.25
N PRO A 52 -23.72 -7.01 -22.23
CA PRO A 52 -23.58 -7.37 -23.65
C PRO A 52 -22.16 -7.28 -24.20
N THR A 53 -21.21 -6.68 -23.49
CA THR A 53 -19.82 -6.48 -23.95
C THR A 53 -18.83 -6.73 -22.81
N ILE A 54 -17.58 -7.08 -23.16
CA ILE A 54 -16.50 -7.27 -22.18
C ILE A 54 -16.34 -6.00 -21.33
N ASP A 55 -16.24 -4.84 -21.97
CA ASP A 55 -16.13 -3.55 -21.26
C ASP A 55 -17.32 -3.28 -20.33
N ALA A 56 -18.55 -3.68 -20.70
CA ALA A 56 -19.69 -3.48 -19.83
C ALA A 56 -19.60 -4.37 -18.58
N ILE A 57 -19.17 -5.63 -18.75
CA ILE A 57 -18.93 -6.55 -17.64
C ILE A 57 -17.83 -5.99 -16.74
N THR A 58 -16.65 -5.68 -17.29
CA THR A 58 -15.50 -5.24 -16.49
C THR A 58 -15.71 -3.89 -15.82
N ASN A 59 -16.37 -2.92 -16.48
CA ASN A 59 -16.73 -1.65 -15.84
C ASN A 59 -17.73 -1.85 -14.68
N ALA A 60 -18.67 -2.79 -14.80
CA ALA A 60 -19.65 -3.08 -13.77
C ALA A 60 -19.06 -3.84 -12.57
N LEU A 61 -17.96 -4.59 -12.74
CA LEU A 61 -17.19 -5.14 -11.62
C LEU A 61 -16.63 -4.03 -10.71
N GLY A 62 -16.41 -2.85 -11.28
CA GLY A 62 -15.79 -1.72 -10.60
C GLY A 62 -14.28 -1.84 -10.41
N ASP A 63 -13.71 -3.05 -10.55
CA ASP A 63 -12.26 -3.31 -10.48
C ASP A 63 -11.51 -2.73 -11.70
N PRO A 64 -10.71 -1.66 -11.53
CA PRO A 64 -9.98 -1.04 -12.63
C PRO A 64 -8.80 -1.88 -13.12
N TYR A 65 -8.45 -2.97 -12.43
CA TYR A 65 -7.36 -3.85 -12.82
C TYR A 65 -7.81 -5.07 -13.62
N THR A 66 -9.12 -5.27 -13.78
CA THR A 66 -9.69 -6.30 -14.66
C THR A 66 -10.17 -5.64 -15.95
N TYR A 67 -9.43 -5.82 -17.04
CA TYR A 67 -9.75 -5.21 -18.34
C TYR A 67 -9.10 -5.96 -19.50
N TYR A 68 -9.71 -5.82 -20.68
CA TYR A 68 -9.19 -6.37 -21.93
C TYR A 68 -8.26 -5.36 -22.62
N MET A 69 -7.14 -5.84 -23.15
CA MET A 69 -6.17 -5.07 -23.91
C MET A 69 -5.96 -5.70 -25.28
N THR A 70 -5.92 -4.87 -26.30
CA THR A 70 -5.36 -5.24 -27.60
C THR A 70 -3.85 -5.52 -27.49
N ALA A 71 -3.28 -6.17 -28.52
CA ALA A 71 -1.84 -6.43 -28.56
C ALA A 71 -0.98 -5.15 -28.47
N GLU A 72 -1.48 -4.05 -29.04
CA GLU A 72 -0.81 -2.74 -29.02
C GLU A 72 -0.86 -2.12 -27.62
N GLU A 73 -2.02 -2.14 -26.96
CA GLU A 73 -2.18 -1.66 -25.58
C GLU A 73 -1.36 -2.48 -24.59
N TYR A 74 -1.30 -3.81 -24.76
CA TYR A 74 -0.47 -4.68 -23.94
C TYR A 74 1.02 -4.35 -24.09
N ALA A 75 1.51 -4.18 -25.32
CA ALA A 75 2.90 -3.80 -25.56
C ALA A 75 3.25 -2.42 -24.97
N ALA A 76 2.32 -1.47 -25.01
CA ALA A 76 2.48 -0.16 -24.38
C ALA A 76 2.51 -0.24 -22.84
N MET A 77 1.65 -1.07 -22.24
CA MET A 77 1.64 -1.30 -20.79
C MET A 77 2.94 -1.98 -20.31
N ASP A 78 3.40 -3.01 -21.01
CA ASP A 78 4.63 -3.74 -20.70
C ASP A 78 5.86 -2.82 -20.73
N ALA A 79 5.96 -1.97 -21.75
CA ALA A 79 6.98 -0.94 -21.83
C ALA A 79 6.92 0.04 -20.65
N GLY A 80 5.73 0.43 -20.19
CA GLY A 80 5.53 1.30 -19.03
C GLY A 80 5.92 0.66 -17.69
N LEU A 81 5.60 -0.62 -17.49
CA LEU A 81 5.92 -1.37 -16.26
C LEU A 81 7.42 -1.62 -16.08
N SER A 82 8.16 -1.79 -17.17
CA SER A 82 9.61 -1.97 -17.12
C SER A 82 10.33 -0.80 -16.43
N GLY A 83 9.68 0.37 -16.32
CA GLY A 83 10.19 1.56 -15.62
C GLY A 83 11.48 2.16 -16.21
N SER A 84 12.06 1.50 -17.23
CA SER A 84 13.47 1.63 -17.53
C SER A 84 13.75 2.07 -18.97
N ASN A 85 12.79 1.98 -19.88
CA ASN A 85 13.09 2.07 -21.30
C ASN A 85 12.11 3.02 -22.02
N VAL A 86 12.17 4.31 -21.67
CA VAL A 86 11.53 5.35 -22.50
C VAL A 86 12.56 5.86 -23.49
N VAL A 87 12.23 5.72 -24.78
CA VAL A 87 13.05 6.33 -25.83
C VAL A 87 12.80 7.84 -25.86
N GLY A 88 13.81 8.60 -25.47
CA GLY A 88 13.71 10.04 -25.32
C GLY A 88 15.05 10.68 -25.03
N ILE A 89 15.03 11.75 -24.25
CA ILE A 89 16.24 12.50 -23.88
C ILE A 89 16.69 12.24 -22.43
N GLY A 90 15.86 11.57 -21.61
CA GLY A 90 16.22 11.24 -20.24
C GLY A 90 16.06 12.37 -19.23
N VAL A 91 14.90 13.04 -19.24
CA VAL A 91 14.54 14.06 -18.23
C VAL A 91 13.18 13.73 -17.60
N MET A 92 13.07 13.94 -16.30
CA MET A 92 11.77 14.05 -15.62
C MET A 92 11.34 15.50 -15.63
N VAL A 93 10.05 15.75 -15.84
CA VAL A 93 9.52 17.11 -15.96
C VAL A 93 8.25 17.32 -15.13
N GLU A 94 8.15 18.50 -14.52
CA GLU A 94 6.90 19.07 -14.02
C GLU A 94 6.26 19.89 -15.14
N GLN A 95 5.00 19.61 -15.48
CA GLN A 95 4.28 20.41 -16.47
C GLN A 95 3.87 21.76 -15.87
N ARG A 96 4.19 22.84 -16.59
CA ARG A 96 3.78 24.20 -16.23
C ARG A 96 3.08 24.87 -17.41
N ALA A 97 2.29 25.90 -17.13
CA ALA A 97 1.58 26.64 -18.17
C ALA A 97 2.52 27.28 -19.22
N ASP A 98 3.79 27.50 -18.85
CA ASP A 98 4.83 28.13 -19.65
C ASP A 98 5.89 27.16 -20.19
N GLY A 99 5.79 25.85 -19.93
CA GLY A 99 6.73 24.85 -20.47
C GLY A 99 6.81 23.57 -19.65
N LEU A 100 7.90 22.82 -19.80
CA LEU A 100 8.20 21.61 -19.03
C LEU A 100 9.42 21.87 -18.15
N LEU A 101 9.24 22.01 -16.84
CA LEU A 101 10.35 22.23 -15.92
C LEU A 101 11.07 20.91 -15.66
N ILE A 102 12.37 20.85 -15.93
CA ILE A 102 13.20 19.68 -15.65
C ILE A 102 13.36 19.54 -14.12
N THR A 103 12.84 18.45 -13.58
CA THR A 103 12.94 18.07 -12.16
C THR A 103 13.95 16.98 -11.90
N SER A 104 14.43 16.27 -12.93
CA SER A 104 15.57 15.36 -12.85
C SER A 104 16.14 15.09 -14.24
N VAL A 105 17.43 14.76 -14.30
CA VAL A 105 18.13 14.34 -15.52
C VAL A 105 18.80 13.00 -15.24
N ALA A 106 18.48 11.98 -16.03
CA ALA A 106 19.04 10.65 -15.85
C ALA A 106 20.58 10.67 -16.07
N PRO A 107 21.37 9.99 -15.23
CA PRO A 107 22.81 9.83 -15.44
C PRO A 107 23.11 9.20 -16.80
N ASN A 108 24.13 9.70 -17.50
CA ASN A 108 24.54 9.21 -18.84
C ASN A 108 23.47 9.30 -19.93
N ALA A 109 22.39 10.06 -19.71
CA ALA A 109 21.35 10.25 -20.71
C ALA A 109 21.72 11.31 -21.76
N PRO A 110 21.06 11.32 -22.94
CA PRO A 110 21.29 12.34 -23.98
C PRO A 110 21.17 13.78 -23.46
N ALA A 111 20.22 14.06 -22.57
CA ALA A 111 20.04 15.37 -21.96
C ALA A 111 21.22 15.78 -21.05
N ALA A 112 21.75 14.85 -20.25
CA ALA A 112 22.93 15.09 -19.41
C ALA A 112 24.16 15.39 -20.27
N GLU A 113 24.40 14.59 -21.31
CA GLU A 113 25.51 14.81 -22.26
C GLU A 113 25.38 16.13 -23.01
N ALA A 114 24.14 16.56 -23.30
CA ALA A 114 23.83 17.83 -23.95
C ALA A 114 23.82 19.04 -23.00
N GLY A 115 24.07 18.85 -21.71
CA GLY A 115 24.19 19.91 -20.71
C GLY A 115 22.87 20.52 -20.24
N LEU A 116 21.78 19.74 -20.29
CA LEU A 116 20.53 20.06 -19.60
C LEU A 116 20.65 19.70 -18.12
N HIS A 117 20.02 20.46 -17.23
CA HIS A 117 20.10 20.28 -15.79
C HIS A 117 18.74 20.50 -15.12
N PHE A 118 18.64 20.08 -13.86
CA PHE A 118 17.55 20.46 -12.96
C PHE A 118 17.28 21.97 -13.01
N GLY A 119 16.00 22.34 -13.08
CA GLY A 119 15.53 23.73 -13.08
C GLY A 119 15.46 24.38 -14.46
N ASP A 120 15.95 23.73 -15.52
CA ASP A 120 15.72 24.18 -16.89
C ASP A 120 14.24 24.11 -17.26
N LEU A 121 13.70 25.14 -17.91
CA LEU A 121 12.34 25.11 -18.44
C LEU A 121 12.36 24.85 -19.94
N ILE A 122 11.93 23.68 -20.39
CA ILE A 122 11.78 23.37 -21.81
C ILE A 122 10.62 24.19 -22.38
N VAL A 123 10.93 25.06 -23.33
CA VAL A 123 9.97 25.96 -23.99
C VAL A 123 9.81 25.67 -25.48
N GLY A 124 10.59 24.75 -26.04
CA GLY A 124 10.46 24.33 -27.44
C GLY A 124 11.16 23.01 -27.77
N VAL A 125 10.65 22.33 -28.80
CA VAL A 125 11.19 21.07 -29.33
C VAL A 125 11.17 21.12 -30.86
N ASP A 126 12.33 20.90 -31.49
CA ASP A 126 12.52 20.95 -32.95
C ASP A 126 11.96 22.23 -33.61
N GLY A 127 12.08 23.36 -32.90
CA GLY A 127 11.57 24.67 -33.34
C GLY A 127 10.07 24.90 -33.14
N VAL A 128 9.33 23.92 -32.59
CA VAL A 128 7.95 24.09 -32.12
C VAL A 128 7.98 24.62 -30.70
N THR A 129 7.51 25.85 -30.50
CA THR A 129 7.43 26.47 -29.16
C THR A 129 6.25 25.92 -28.35
N ILE A 130 6.26 26.09 -27.03
CA ILE A 130 5.11 25.77 -26.16
C ILE A 130 3.84 26.50 -26.62
N GLN A 131 3.96 27.73 -27.16
CA GLN A 131 2.81 28.47 -27.70
C GLN A 131 2.28 27.85 -29.00
N ASP A 132 3.17 27.31 -29.85
CA ASP A 132 2.78 26.64 -31.09
C ASP A 132 2.21 25.23 -30.84
N ALA A 133 2.75 24.51 -29.84
CA ALA A 133 2.27 23.20 -29.40
C ALA A 133 0.89 23.30 -28.72
N GLY A 134 0.60 24.43 -28.06
CA GLY A 134 -0.71 24.74 -27.48
C GLY A 134 -0.98 24.11 -26.10
N SER A 135 -0.20 23.10 -25.70
CA SER A 135 -0.20 22.55 -24.34
C SER A 135 1.15 21.90 -23.99
N PRO A 136 1.46 21.76 -22.68
CA PRO A 136 2.61 21.00 -22.23
C PRO A 136 2.57 19.53 -22.67
N ASP A 137 1.42 18.87 -22.63
CA ASP A 137 1.26 17.49 -23.13
C ASP A 137 1.68 17.35 -24.61
N ALA A 138 1.26 18.29 -25.45
CA ALA A 138 1.64 18.29 -26.86
C ALA A 138 3.15 18.50 -27.05
N LEU A 139 3.78 19.31 -26.19
CA LEU A 139 5.22 19.52 -26.20
C LEU A 139 5.98 18.27 -25.71
N THR A 140 5.49 17.60 -24.67
CA THR A 140 6.05 16.34 -24.14
C THR A 140 6.05 15.25 -25.21
N ALA A 141 4.97 15.12 -25.98
CA ALA A 141 4.88 14.15 -27.08
C ALA A 141 5.95 14.38 -28.18
N LEU A 142 6.45 15.61 -28.34
CA LEU A 142 7.53 15.93 -29.27
C LEU A 142 8.91 15.59 -28.72
N VAL A 143 9.08 15.58 -27.38
CA VAL A 143 10.34 15.16 -26.75
C VAL A 143 10.62 13.68 -27.01
N ALA A 144 9.58 12.84 -26.94
CA ALA A 144 9.65 11.43 -27.30
C ALA A 144 9.83 11.21 -28.82
N GLY A 145 10.27 10.02 -29.23
CA GLY A 145 10.43 9.68 -30.65
C GLY A 145 11.16 8.36 -30.86
N GLU A 146 11.40 8.00 -32.13
CA GLU A 146 12.15 6.79 -32.47
C GLU A 146 13.62 6.87 -32.00
N GLU A 147 14.16 5.73 -31.56
CA GLU A 147 15.53 5.64 -31.06
C GLU A 147 16.52 5.98 -32.18
N GLY A 148 17.60 6.69 -31.83
CA GLY A 148 18.62 7.11 -32.78
C GLY A 148 18.25 8.33 -33.63
N THR A 149 17.06 8.92 -33.43
CA THR A 149 16.67 10.16 -34.12
C THR A 149 17.19 11.40 -33.38
N PRO A 150 17.62 12.47 -34.09
CA PRO A 150 18.01 13.71 -33.45
C PRO A 150 16.79 14.50 -32.95
N VAL A 151 16.99 15.27 -31.88
CA VAL A 151 16.02 16.23 -31.34
C VAL A 151 16.76 17.47 -30.85
N THR A 152 16.19 18.65 -31.09
CA THR A 152 16.68 19.92 -30.55
C THR A 152 15.71 20.46 -29.51
N ILE A 153 16.19 20.62 -28.29
CA ILE A 153 15.42 21.13 -27.15
C ILE A 153 15.83 22.58 -26.91
N THR A 154 14.85 23.47 -26.84
CA THR A 154 15.03 24.86 -26.43
C THR A 154 14.62 24.99 -24.97
N VAL A 155 15.55 25.37 -24.10
CA VAL A 155 15.32 25.60 -22.67
C VAL A 155 15.52 27.05 -22.29
N LEU A 156 14.79 27.49 -21.26
CA LEU A 156 15.02 28.75 -20.56
C LEU A 156 15.76 28.45 -19.25
N ARG A 157 16.97 28.99 -19.10
CA ARG A 157 17.78 28.91 -17.88
C ARG A 157 18.17 30.33 -17.46
N ASP A 158 17.81 30.72 -16.24
CA ASP A 158 18.06 32.07 -15.71
C ASP A 158 17.56 33.21 -16.61
N GLY A 159 16.51 32.95 -17.41
CA GLY A 159 15.93 33.92 -18.35
C GLY A 159 16.62 34.00 -19.72
N GLU A 160 17.63 33.17 -19.99
CA GLU A 160 18.28 33.04 -21.29
C GLU A 160 17.81 31.77 -22.02
N GLU A 161 17.57 31.88 -23.33
CA GLU A 161 17.25 30.72 -24.18
C GLU A 161 18.52 29.99 -24.63
N LEU A 162 18.53 28.68 -24.43
CA LEU A 162 19.60 27.78 -24.82
C LEU A 162 19.03 26.67 -25.70
N GLU A 163 19.75 26.30 -26.75
CA GLU A 163 19.40 25.13 -27.58
C GLU A 163 20.40 24.00 -27.33
N ALA A 164 19.87 22.79 -27.14
CA ALA A 164 20.63 21.56 -26.98
C ALA A 164 20.14 20.54 -28.01
N THR A 165 21.01 20.12 -28.92
CA THR A 165 20.72 19.03 -29.87
C THR A 165 21.32 17.74 -29.35
N MET A 166 20.50 16.69 -29.29
CA MET A 166 20.91 15.36 -28.83
C MET A 166 20.24 14.27 -29.66
N THR A 167 20.72 13.04 -29.52
CA THR A 167 20.13 11.87 -30.17
C THR A 167 19.25 11.16 -29.16
N ARG A 168 17.99 10.90 -29.50
CA ARG A 168 17.10 10.10 -28.65
C ARG A 168 17.71 8.72 -28.45
N ALA A 169 17.72 8.26 -27.21
CA ALA A 169 18.19 6.94 -26.84
C ALA A 169 17.16 6.32 -25.89
N GLU A 170 17.23 5.01 -25.73
CA GLU A 170 16.64 4.34 -24.57
C GLU A 170 17.31 4.92 -23.31
N VAL A 171 16.51 5.48 -22.41
CA VAL A 171 17.01 6.02 -21.14
C VAL A 171 16.27 5.39 -19.98
N SER A 172 17.03 4.89 -19.01
CA SER A 172 16.52 4.49 -17.71
C SER A 172 16.76 5.57 -16.67
N PHE A 173 15.73 5.84 -15.88
CA PHE A 173 15.92 6.48 -14.58
C PHE A 173 16.19 5.37 -13.58
N PRO A 174 17.23 5.48 -12.74
CA PRO A 174 17.42 4.53 -11.68
C PRO A 174 16.20 4.58 -10.77
N SER A 175 15.46 3.48 -10.69
CA SER A 175 14.33 3.34 -9.78
C SER A 175 14.76 3.23 -8.32
N VAL A 176 16.06 3.01 -8.10
CA VAL A 176 16.71 2.99 -6.79
C VAL A 176 17.94 3.90 -6.84
N THR A 177 18.06 4.82 -5.90
CA THR A 177 19.24 5.65 -5.71
C THR A 177 19.63 5.65 -4.25
N GLY A 178 20.93 5.64 -3.95
CA GLY A 178 21.43 5.68 -2.58
C GLY A 178 22.44 6.81 -2.34
N GLU A 179 22.42 7.38 -1.14
CA GLU A 179 23.45 8.30 -0.64
C GLU A 179 23.65 8.17 0.88
N VAL A 180 24.85 8.46 1.37
CA VAL A 180 25.11 8.52 2.82
C VAL A 180 24.87 9.95 3.31
N VAL A 181 23.83 10.12 4.12
CA VAL A 181 23.44 11.39 4.75
C VAL A 181 24.02 11.46 6.16
N ASP A 182 24.36 12.68 6.61
CA ASP A 182 24.98 12.98 7.92
C ASP A 182 26.23 12.16 8.26
N GLY A 183 26.83 11.52 7.24
CA GLY A 183 28.05 10.74 7.34
C GLY A 183 27.88 9.34 7.93
N HIS A 184 26.66 8.91 8.26
CA HIS A 184 26.41 7.59 8.85
C HIS A 184 25.03 6.97 8.53
N ILE A 185 24.14 7.67 7.81
CA ILE A 185 22.80 7.19 7.46
C ILE A 185 22.78 6.78 5.98
N GLY A 186 22.62 5.50 5.70
CA GLY A 186 22.37 5.01 4.34
C GLY A 186 20.95 5.34 3.91
N TRP A 187 20.78 6.35 3.04
CA TRP A 187 19.48 6.77 2.52
C TRP A 187 19.24 6.18 1.14
N ILE A 188 18.16 5.42 0.99
CA ILE A 188 17.78 4.74 -0.24
C ILE A 188 16.41 5.27 -0.68
N SER A 189 16.36 5.94 -1.83
CA SER A 189 15.10 6.27 -2.50
C SER A 189 14.75 5.16 -3.49
N TYR A 190 13.65 4.46 -3.27
CA TYR A 190 13.21 3.33 -4.07
C TYR A 190 11.83 3.63 -4.64
N SER A 191 11.78 4.19 -5.86
CA SER A 191 10.58 4.75 -6.49
C SER A 191 9.76 3.73 -7.30
N SER A 192 10.33 2.58 -7.65
CA SER A 192 9.62 1.49 -8.35
C SER A 192 10.39 0.17 -8.30
N PHE A 193 9.70 -0.96 -8.10
CA PHE A 193 10.27 -2.32 -8.21
C PHE A 193 10.38 -2.77 -9.68
N GLY A 194 11.22 -2.07 -10.45
CA GLY A 194 11.48 -2.35 -11.86
C GLY A 194 12.72 -3.22 -12.10
N ASP A 195 12.96 -3.59 -13.35
CA ASP A 195 14.06 -4.48 -13.73
C ASP A 195 15.43 -4.00 -13.19
N GLY A 196 16.12 -4.86 -12.43
CA GLY A 196 17.46 -4.59 -11.90
C GLY A 196 17.48 -3.65 -10.68
N SER A 197 16.31 -3.26 -10.17
CA SER A 197 16.19 -2.41 -8.98
C SER A 197 16.76 -3.09 -7.73
N SER A 198 16.47 -4.39 -7.56
CA SER A 198 16.96 -5.19 -6.43
C SER A 198 18.47 -5.46 -6.48
N ASP A 199 19.04 -5.64 -7.67
CA ASP A 199 20.49 -5.78 -7.86
C ASP A 199 21.22 -4.49 -7.43
N TYR A 200 20.73 -3.32 -7.83
CA TYR A 200 21.28 -2.04 -7.39
C TYR A 200 21.16 -1.87 -5.88
N LEU A 201 20.00 -2.22 -5.30
CA LEU A 201 19.79 -2.20 -3.87
C LEU A 201 20.86 -3.03 -3.13
N GLU A 202 21.08 -4.28 -3.57
CA GLU A 202 22.11 -5.13 -2.99
C GLU A 202 23.51 -4.52 -3.10
N GLU A 203 23.88 -4.02 -4.27
CA GLU A 203 25.19 -3.42 -4.49
C GLU A 203 25.42 -2.19 -3.62
N TYR A 204 24.41 -1.32 -3.51
CA TYR A 204 24.46 -0.13 -2.69
C TYR A 204 24.61 -0.48 -1.20
N ILE A 205 23.76 -1.37 -0.67
CA ILE A 205 23.85 -1.80 0.73
C ILE A 205 25.26 -2.33 1.00
N ARG A 206 25.76 -3.26 0.19
CA ARG A 206 27.10 -3.85 0.40
C ARG A 206 28.25 -2.85 0.33
N THR A 207 28.11 -1.80 -0.46
CA THR A 207 29.16 -0.80 -0.67
C THR A 207 29.23 0.16 0.51
N GLU A 208 28.07 0.61 1.00
CA GLU A 208 27.98 1.65 2.04
C GLU A 208 27.78 1.09 3.45
N ASP A 209 27.48 -0.21 3.62
CA ASP A 209 27.40 -0.92 4.91
C ASP A 209 28.56 -0.62 5.89
N PRO A 210 29.83 -0.47 5.46
CA PRO A 210 30.90 -0.10 6.39
C PRO A 210 30.79 1.31 6.97
N ASP A 211 30.08 2.20 6.30
CA ASP A 211 29.94 3.63 6.64
C ASP A 211 28.55 3.96 7.20
N ALA A 212 27.53 3.14 6.93
CA ALA A 212 26.17 3.32 7.41
C ALA A 212 25.89 2.51 8.69
N ASP A 213 25.48 3.18 9.77
CA ASP A 213 25.03 2.52 11.01
C ASP A 213 23.51 2.59 11.22
N ARG A 214 22.80 3.27 10.30
CA ARG A 214 21.35 3.40 10.22
C ARG A 214 20.93 3.44 8.77
N TRP A 215 19.72 2.95 8.48
CA TRP A 215 19.18 2.95 7.12
C TRP A 215 17.83 3.66 7.06
N VAL A 216 17.61 4.38 5.97
CA VAL A 216 16.30 4.89 5.59
C VAL A 216 15.97 4.38 4.19
N MET A 217 14.83 3.70 4.06
CA MET A 217 14.26 3.25 2.80
C MET A 217 13.02 4.08 2.49
N ASP A 218 13.11 4.97 1.50
CA ASP A 218 11.99 5.81 1.08
C ASP A 218 11.19 5.14 -0.04
N LEU A 219 9.95 4.76 0.29
CA LEU A 219 8.96 4.16 -0.62
C LEU A 219 7.79 5.11 -0.93
N ARG A 220 7.86 6.38 -0.53
CA ARG A 220 6.79 7.35 -0.84
C ARG A 220 6.67 7.53 -2.35
N GLY A 221 5.45 7.55 -2.85
CA GLY A 221 5.19 7.62 -4.29
C GLY A 221 5.46 6.31 -5.07
N ASN A 222 5.95 5.25 -4.43
CA ASN A 222 6.24 3.99 -5.11
C ASN A 222 4.97 3.18 -5.35
N GLY A 223 4.52 3.13 -6.61
CA GLY A 223 3.31 2.40 -7.03
C GLY A 223 3.45 0.86 -7.08
N GLY A 224 4.61 0.32 -6.74
CA GLY A 224 4.94 -1.10 -6.76
C GLY A 224 5.85 -1.48 -7.92
N GLY A 225 5.61 -2.64 -8.53
CA GLY A 225 6.42 -3.17 -9.63
C GLY A 225 6.33 -4.70 -9.72
N TYR A 226 7.37 -5.34 -10.22
CA TYR A 226 7.41 -6.77 -10.48
C TYR A 226 7.55 -7.61 -9.21
N SER A 227 6.96 -8.81 -9.24
CA SER A 227 6.90 -9.73 -8.08
C SER A 227 8.26 -10.34 -7.73
N ASP A 228 9.13 -10.55 -8.70
CA ASP A 228 10.50 -11.05 -8.50
C ASP A 228 11.43 -9.98 -7.91
N GLU A 229 11.28 -8.73 -8.33
CA GLU A 229 12.01 -7.59 -7.77
C GLU A 229 11.67 -7.38 -6.28
N ILE A 230 10.39 -7.46 -5.90
CA ILE A 230 9.98 -7.36 -4.49
C ILE A 230 10.46 -8.56 -3.66
N VAL A 231 10.36 -9.78 -4.19
CA VAL A 231 10.85 -10.98 -3.48
C VAL A 231 12.36 -10.88 -3.23
N SER A 232 13.11 -10.37 -4.20
CA SER A 232 14.56 -10.18 -4.07
C SER A 232 14.89 -9.04 -3.09
N ALA A 233 14.22 -7.88 -3.20
CA ALA A 233 14.41 -6.74 -2.30
C ALA A 233 14.13 -7.10 -0.83
N VAL A 234 13.01 -7.80 -0.54
CA VAL A 234 12.72 -8.31 0.81
C VAL A 234 13.79 -9.29 1.25
N GLY A 235 14.25 -10.18 0.36
CA GLY A 235 15.35 -11.09 0.64
C GLY A 235 16.66 -10.41 1.01
N HIS A 236 16.99 -9.29 0.36
CA HIS A 236 18.18 -8.49 0.68
C HIS A 236 18.08 -7.81 2.04
N VAL A 237 16.89 -7.45 2.52
CA VAL A 237 16.74 -6.75 3.81
C VAL A 237 16.45 -7.70 4.97
N VAL A 238 15.56 -8.68 4.77
CA VAL A 238 15.10 -9.60 5.81
C VAL A 238 15.94 -10.87 5.87
N GLY A 239 16.36 -11.39 4.70
CA GLY A 239 16.98 -12.69 4.55
C GLY A 239 16.04 -13.74 3.95
N ASN A 240 16.34 -15.04 4.15
CA ASN A 240 15.45 -16.12 3.70
C ASN A 240 14.12 -16.06 4.47
N CYS A 241 13.01 -15.82 3.79
CA CYS A 241 11.70 -15.65 4.43
C CYS A 241 10.53 -15.91 3.47
N ASP A 242 9.34 -16.11 4.03
CA ASP A 242 8.09 -16.03 3.27
C ASP A 242 7.80 -14.53 3.02
N VAL A 243 7.54 -14.16 1.77
CA VAL A 243 7.32 -12.75 1.37
C VAL A 243 5.83 -12.44 1.28
N ALA A 244 5.05 -13.37 0.73
CA ALA A 244 3.61 -13.23 0.61
C ALA A 244 2.92 -14.59 0.55
N TYR A 245 1.66 -14.62 0.97
CA TYR A 245 0.70 -15.67 0.64
C TYR A 245 -0.34 -15.12 -0.34
N LEU A 246 -0.68 -15.90 -1.37
CA LEU A 246 -1.68 -15.54 -2.37
C LEU A 246 -2.84 -16.50 -2.26
N ALA A 247 -4.03 -15.97 -1.99
CA ALA A 247 -5.26 -16.73 -2.03
C ALA A 247 -5.98 -16.49 -3.35
N ASP A 248 -6.29 -17.57 -4.06
CA ASP A 248 -7.19 -17.52 -5.20
C ASP A 248 -8.67 -17.55 -4.78
N ARG A 249 -9.57 -17.52 -5.77
CA ARG A 249 -11.02 -17.59 -5.55
C ARG A 249 -11.46 -18.88 -4.82
N GLN A 250 -10.74 -19.99 -4.98
CA GLN A 250 -11.05 -21.25 -4.30
C GLN A 250 -10.53 -21.29 -2.85
N GLY A 251 -9.79 -20.25 -2.43
CA GLY A 251 -9.14 -20.20 -1.13
C GLY A 251 -7.84 -21.02 -1.07
N GLU A 252 -7.34 -21.50 -2.21
CA GLU A 252 -6.05 -22.20 -2.26
C GLU A 252 -4.93 -21.19 -2.09
N LEU A 253 -3.96 -21.53 -1.23
CA LEU A 253 -2.82 -20.68 -0.93
C LEU A 253 -1.59 -21.09 -1.73
N SER A 254 -0.98 -20.11 -2.40
CA SER A 254 0.41 -20.18 -2.84
C SER A 254 1.28 -19.21 -2.04
N ALA A 255 2.60 -19.37 -2.10
CA ALA A 255 3.52 -18.55 -1.31
C ALA A 255 4.72 -18.10 -2.16
N TRP A 256 5.07 -16.83 -2.03
CA TRP A 256 6.32 -16.28 -2.51
C TRP A 256 7.38 -16.35 -1.41
N ARG A 257 8.61 -16.73 -1.78
CA ARG A 257 9.70 -16.96 -0.83
C ARG A 257 10.98 -16.32 -1.33
N ALA A 258 11.62 -15.57 -0.46
CA ALA A 258 12.96 -15.06 -0.67
C ALA A 258 14.00 -16.12 -0.29
N GLY A 259 15.10 -16.17 -1.05
CA GLY A 259 16.16 -17.14 -0.87
C GLY A 259 16.11 -18.31 -1.86
N SER A 260 17.25 -18.96 -2.07
CA SER A 260 17.34 -20.10 -2.97
C SER A 260 16.90 -21.39 -2.29
N LEU A 261 16.45 -22.38 -3.06
CA LEU A 261 16.23 -23.74 -2.53
C LEU A 261 17.48 -24.29 -1.82
N ALA A 262 18.67 -23.88 -2.24
CA ALA A 262 19.92 -24.26 -1.59
C ALA A 262 20.16 -23.53 -0.25
N SER A 263 19.76 -22.27 -0.10
CA SER A 263 19.86 -21.56 1.18
C SER A 263 18.80 -22.05 2.18
N ALA A 264 17.58 -22.34 1.72
CA ALA A 264 16.55 -22.98 2.53
C ALA A 264 16.99 -24.34 3.12
N LEU A 265 17.87 -25.07 2.42
CA LEU A 265 18.47 -26.33 2.89
C LEU A 265 19.72 -26.14 3.75
N ALA A 266 20.38 -24.98 3.68
CA ALA A 266 21.60 -24.66 4.41
C ALA A 266 21.34 -23.99 5.77
N GLY A 267 20.15 -23.45 5.99
CA GLY A 267 19.72 -22.79 7.22
C GLY A 267 19.27 -21.33 6.99
N GLU A 268 18.99 -20.62 8.08
CA GLU A 268 18.68 -19.18 8.06
C GLU A 268 19.90 -18.40 7.59
N ALA A 269 19.67 -17.45 6.68
CA ALA A 269 20.65 -16.45 6.25
C ALA A 269 20.03 -15.09 6.55
N ASP A 270 20.73 -14.30 7.35
CA ASP A 270 20.31 -12.93 7.66
C ASP A 270 20.35 -12.06 6.39
N GLY A 271 19.50 -11.03 6.37
CA GLY A 271 19.57 -9.98 5.36
C GLY A 271 20.87 -9.18 5.43
N LEU A 272 21.05 -8.29 4.46
CA LEU A 272 22.22 -7.42 4.36
C LEU A 272 22.19 -6.29 5.38
N ILE A 273 21.00 -5.76 5.71
CA ILE A 273 20.82 -4.72 6.72
C ILE A 273 20.64 -5.38 8.09
N GLN A 274 21.59 -5.14 9.00
CA GLN A 274 21.53 -5.60 10.40
C GLN A 274 21.26 -4.46 11.39
N GLU A 275 21.47 -3.24 10.92
CA GLU A 275 21.30 -1.98 11.62
C GLU A 275 19.83 -1.54 11.64
N PRO A 276 19.45 -0.59 12.53
CA PRO A 276 18.11 -0.04 12.53
C PRO A 276 17.70 0.55 11.19
N LEU A 277 16.48 0.22 10.75
CA LEU A 277 15.91 0.61 9.47
C LEU A 277 14.63 1.42 9.68
N VAL A 278 14.56 2.58 9.05
CA VAL A 278 13.32 3.33 8.83
C VAL A 278 12.82 3.07 7.41
N VAL A 279 11.50 2.90 7.26
CA VAL A 279 10.83 2.85 5.96
C VAL A 279 9.83 4.00 5.88
N LEU A 280 10.00 4.89 4.91
CA LEU A 280 9.06 5.99 4.67
C LEU A 280 7.97 5.55 3.69
N VAL A 281 6.71 5.84 4.03
CA VAL A 281 5.55 5.45 3.22
C VAL A 281 4.51 6.58 3.14
N ASP A 282 3.75 6.62 2.06
CA ASP A 282 2.63 7.54 1.90
C ASP A 282 1.42 6.90 1.21
N GLY A 283 0.34 7.66 1.04
CA GLY A 283 -0.87 7.21 0.34
C GLY A 283 -0.67 6.82 -1.13
N ASN A 284 0.52 7.07 -1.71
CA ASN A 284 0.88 6.63 -3.06
C ASN A 284 1.79 5.38 -3.06
N THR A 285 2.31 4.96 -1.91
CA THR A 285 2.93 3.65 -1.73
C THR A 285 1.88 2.56 -1.99
N ALA A 286 2.07 1.73 -3.02
CA ALA A 286 1.05 0.78 -3.47
C ALA A 286 1.63 -0.60 -3.87
N SER A 287 0.78 -1.63 -3.85
CA SER A 287 1.09 -2.95 -4.44
C SER A 287 2.36 -3.58 -3.83
N ALA A 288 3.37 -3.89 -4.62
CA ALA A 288 4.63 -4.48 -4.16
C ALA A 288 5.32 -3.65 -3.05
N ALA A 289 5.19 -2.31 -3.08
CA ALA A 289 5.77 -1.45 -2.04
C ALA A 289 5.05 -1.59 -0.69
N GLU A 290 3.74 -1.82 -0.71
CA GLU A 290 2.97 -2.13 0.50
C GLU A 290 3.39 -3.48 1.07
N LEU A 291 3.61 -4.46 0.19
CA LEU A 291 4.10 -5.77 0.60
C LEU A 291 5.50 -5.66 1.23
N PHE A 292 6.39 -4.83 0.70
CA PHE A 292 7.69 -4.54 1.34
C PHE A 292 7.49 -3.98 2.74
N ALA A 293 6.70 -2.91 2.87
CA ALA A 293 6.42 -2.26 4.15
C ALA A 293 5.81 -3.23 5.17
N ALA A 294 4.84 -4.05 4.74
CA ALA A 294 4.24 -5.08 5.57
C ALA A 294 5.25 -6.15 6.01
N ASN A 295 6.16 -6.60 5.14
CA ASN A 295 7.22 -7.54 5.51
C ASN A 295 8.15 -6.95 6.56
N ILE A 296 8.57 -5.68 6.40
CA ILE A 296 9.44 -5.02 7.38
C ILE A 296 8.75 -4.90 8.75
N ARG A 297 7.46 -4.59 8.77
CA ARG A 297 6.64 -4.58 10.00
C ARG A 297 6.55 -5.98 10.61
N ASP A 298 6.10 -6.97 9.84
CA ASP A 298 5.75 -8.30 10.34
C ASP A 298 6.98 -9.06 10.85
N TYR A 299 8.15 -8.87 10.21
CA TYR A 299 9.41 -9.42 10.68
C TYR A 299 10.13 -8.54 11.72
N GLN A 300 9.51 -7.43 12.15
CA GLN A 300 10.07 -6.48 13.11
C GLN A 300 11.45 -5.95 12.70
N LYS A 301 11.67 -5.77 11.39
CA LYS A 301 12.96 -5.36 10.82
C LYS A 301 13.16 -3.85 10.78
N GLY A 302 12.10 -3.06 10.90
CA GLY A 302 12.21 -1.61 10.82
C GLY A 302 10.97 -0.85 11.27
N LEU A 303 11.17 0.44 11.49
CA LEU A 303 10.13 1.41 11.81
C LEU A 303 9.50 1.95 10.53
N LEU A 304 8.18 2.05 10.50
CA LEU A 304 7.45 2.60 9.35
C LEU A 304 6.97 4.00 9.74
N ILE A 305 7.27 5.01 8.94
CA ILE A 305 6.95 6.40 9.21
C ILE A 305 6.22 7.00 8.00
N GLY A 306 5.19 7.82 8.25
CA GLY A 306 4.53 8.62 7.21
C GLY A 306 3.02 8.52 7.30
N THR A 307 2.35 8.17 6.20
CA THR A 307 0.88 8.01 6.16
C THR A 307 0.48 6.63 5.69
N ARG A 308 -0.78 6.24 5.95
CA ARG A 308 -1.36 4.98 5.49
C ARG A 308 -1.19 4.82 3.98
N THR A 309 -0.77 3.64 3.54
CA THR A 309 -0.53 3.34 2.13
C THR A 309 -1.83 3.15 1.33
N PHE A 310 -1.71 2.99 0.01
CA PHE A 310 -2.83 3.04 -0.92
C PHE A 310 -3.91 1.96 -0.69
N GLY A 311 -3.51 0.71 -0.42
CA GLY A 311 -4.40 -0.41 -0.18
C GLY A 311 -4.70 -1.30 -1.38
N LYS A 312 -3.72 -1.55 -2.26
CA LYS A 312 -3.89 -2.45 -3.41
C LYS A 312 -3.39 -3.85 -3.06
N GLY A 313 -4.21 -4.62 -2.36
CA GLY A 313 -3.91 -5.98 -1.88
C GLY A 313 -4.21 -7.13 -2.86
N ILE A 314 -4.30 -6.84 -4.16
CA ILE A 314 -4.74 -7.80 -5.19
C ILE A 314 -3.74 -7.92 -6.34
N ALA A 315 -3.63 -9.13 -6.89
CA ALA A 315 -2.75 -9.46 -8.00
C ALA A 315 -3.55 -9.92 -9.24
N GLN A 316 -2.99 -9.63 -10.41
CA GLN A 316 -3.62 -9.91 -11.69
C GLN A 316 -2.88 -10.98 -12.47
N SER A 317 -3.63 -11.88 -13.11
CA SER A 317 -3.13 -12.81 -14.10
C SER A 317 -3.37 -12.28 -15.52
N LEU A 318 -2.43 -12.56 -16.42
CA LEU A 318 -2.51 -12.19 -17.83
C LEU A 318 -2.94 -13.41 -18.67
N PHE A 319 -4.12 -13.33 -19.28
CA PHE A 319 -4.65 -14.36 -20.17
C PHE A 319 -4.40 -13.94 -21.62
N SER A 320 -3.27 -14.37 -22.18
CA SER A 320 -2.85 -14.02 -23.55
C SER A 320 -3.62 -14.82 -24.61
N LEU A 321 -3.98 -14.15 -25.71
CA LEU A 321 -4.75 -14.72 -26.80
C LEU A 321 -3.92 -14.87 -28.09
N PRO A 322 -4.34 -15.73 -29.04
CA PRO A 322 -3.56 -16.00 -30.25
C PRO A 322 -3.31 -14.80 -31.17
N ASP A 323 -4.10 -13.73 -31.05
CA ASP A 323 -3.92 -12.48 -31.79
C ASP A 323 -2.97 -11.49 -31.11
N GLY A 324 -2.42 -11.86 -29.95
CA GLY A 324 -1.53 -11.04 -29.12
C GLY A 324 -2.25 -10.15 -28.13
N SER A 325 -3.59 -10.10 -28.13
CA SER A 325 -4.37 -9.42 -27.10
C SER A 325 -4.29 -10.15 -25.76
N VAL A 326 -4.61 -9.44 -24.67
CA VAL A 326 -4.51 -9.95 -23.31
C VAL A 326 -5.76 -9.56 -22.53
N PHE A 327 -6.37 -10.54 -21.85
CA PHE A 327 -7.35 -10.25 -20.82
C PHE A 327 -6.66 -10.29 -19.46
N ARG A 328 -6.58 -9.14 -18.79
CA ARG A 328 -6.02 -9.02 -17.45
C ARG A 328 -7.16 -9.18 -16.45
N ILE A 329 -7.02 -10.10 -15.51
CA ILE A 329 -8.05 -10.40 -14.51
C ILE A 329 -7.41 -10.38 -13.13
N THR A 330 -8.08 -9.75 -12.17
CA THR A 330 -7.73 -9.90 -10.74
C THR A 330 -8.11 -11.30 -10.27
N THR A 331 -7.09 -12.12 -10.00
CA THR A 331 -7.26 -13.54 -9.70
C THR A 331 -6.90 -13.92 -8.28
N GLU A 332 -6.12 -13.08 -7.60
CA GLU A 332 -5.55 -13.41 -6.31
C GLU A 332 -5.61 -12.19 -5.37
N ARG A 333 -5.78 -12.47 -4.08
CA ARG A 333 -5.54 -11.51 -3.00
C ARG A 333 -4.28 -11.91 -2.27
N TYR A 334 -3.37 -10.97 -2.06
CA TYR A 334 -2.13 -11.26 -1.35
C TYR A 334 -2.21 -10.82 0.11
N TYR A 335 -1.48 -11.56 0.93
CA TYR A 335 -1.36 -11.38 2.37
C TYR A 335 0.13 -11.34 2.72
N SER A 336 0.44 -10.49 3.67
CA SER A 336 1.76 -10.40 4.30
C SER A 336 2.10 -11.67 5.10
N PRO A 337 3.35 -11.83 5.59
CA PRO A 337 3.73 -12.98 6.40
C PRO A 337 2.91 -13.16 7.69
N ALA A 338 2.34 -12.08 8.24
CA ALA A 338 1.37 -12.13 9.34
C ALA A 338 -0.07 -12.48 8.88
N TYR A 339 -0.26 -12.89 7.63
CA TYR A 339 -1.54 -13.23 7.01
C TYR A 339 -2.54 -12.06 6.91
N VAL A 340 -2.03 -10.82 6.96
CA VAL A 340 -2.84 -9.60 6.81
C VAL A 340 -2.77 -9.07 5.39
N THR A 341 -3.91 -8.69 4.81
CA THR A 341 -3.98 -8.06 3.50
C THR A 341 -4.10 -6.53 3.60
N PRO A 342 -3.40 -5.75 2.75
CA PRO A 342 -3.67 -4.33 2.60
C PRO A 342 -4.85 -4.04 1.68
N ASP A 343 -5.56 -5.05 1.13
CA ASP A 343 -6.65 -4.84 0.18
C ASP A 343 -7.73 -3.90 0.74
N ARG A 344 -7.90 -2.76 0.06
CA ARG A 344 -8.79 -1.64 0.41
C ARG A 344 -8.50 -0.96 1.73
N SER A 345 -7.42 -1.29 2.45
CA SER A 345 -7.10 -0.75 3.78
C SER A 345 -5.72 -0.10 3.86
N GLY A 346 -4.77 -0.58 3.06
CA GLY A 346 -3.36 -0.19 3.15
C GLY A 346 -2.65 -0.69 4.40
N VAL A 347 -1.35 -0.51 4.41
CA VAL A 347 -0.46 -0.71 5.54
C VAL A 347 -0.46 0.56 6.38
N LEU A 348 -0.75 0.41 7.68
CA LEU A 348 -0.64 1.47 8.67
C LEU A 348 0.82 1.58 9.12
N PRO A 349 1.48 2.75 9.00
CA PRO A 349 2.81 2.93 9.58
C PRO A 349 2.76 2.91 11.12
N HIS A 350 3.89 2.56 11.72
CA HIS A 350 4.07 2.59 13.17
C HIS A 350 3.98 4.00 13.76
N LEU A 351 4.43 5.00 12.98
CA LEU A 351 4.42 6.41 13.35
C LEU A 351 3.76 7.22 12.23
N VAL A 352 2.56 7.73 12.49
CA VAL A 352 1.83 8.57 11.53
C VAL A 352 2.26 10.02 11.69
N VAL A 353 2.83 10.62 10.65
CA VAL A 353 3.26 12.03 10.65
C VAL A 353 2.90 12.71 9.34
N ASP A 354 2.89 14.04 9.33
CA ASP A 354 2.81 14.80 8.08
C ASP A 354 3.93 14.36 7.12
N ALA A 355 3.56 14.02 5.89
CA ALA A 355 4.50 13.56 4.87
C ALA A 355 5.64 14.56 4.59
N ASN A 356 5.39 15.86 4.79
CA ASN A 356 6.38 16.93 4.61
C ASN A 356 7.41 17.02 5.75
N LEU A 357 7.19 16.31 6.86
CA LEU A 357 8.08 16.28 8.02
C LEU A 357 8.71 14.88 8.22
N ALA A 358 8.35 13.91 7.38
CA ALA A 358 8.76 12.51 7.57
C ALA A 358 10.28 12.33 7.46
N ASP A 359 10.94 13.13 6.61
CA ASP A 359 12.40 13.06 6.41
C ASP A 359 13.11 13.52 7.66
N GLU A 360 12.75 14.70 8.17
CA GLU A 360 13.31 15.27 9.36
C GLU A 360 13.02 14.42 10.60
N VAL A 361 11.82 13.81 10.69
CA VAL A 361 11.48 12.86 11.76
C VAL A 361 12.37 11.61 11.69
N ALA A 362 12.58 11.05 10.51
CA ALA A 362 13.45 9.88 10.33
C ALA A 362 14.90 10.20 10.71
N LEU A 363 15.44 11.32 10.21
CA LEU A 363 16.79 11.78 10.54
C LEU A 363 16.96 12.05 12.03
N LEU A 364 15.96 12.63 12.71
CA LEU A 364 15.99 12.82 14.16
C LEU A 364 16.06 11.51 14.93
N LEU A 365 15.31 10.48 14.52
CA LEU A 365 15.29 9.18 15.18
C LEU A 365 16.58 8.39 14.95
N CYS A 366 17.21 8.58 13.80
CA CYS A 366 18.48 7.95 13.42
C CYS A 366 19.70 8.49 14.19
N GLY A 367 19.54 9.25 15.27
CA GLY A 367 20.69 9.73 16.05
C GLY A 367 21.58 8.62 16.60
N GLU A 368 22.84 8.96 16.84
CA GLU A 368 23.84 8.03 17.38
C GLU A 368 23.44 7.52 18.80
N PRO A 369 23.70 6.24 19.12
CA PRO A 369 23.43 5.69 20.44
C PRO A 369 24.35 6.29 21.51
N VAL A 370 23.87 6.37 22.75
CA VAL A 370 24.66 6.85 23.90
C VAL A 370 25.06 5.71 24.83
N GLU A 371 26.30 5.75 25.36
CA GLU A 371 26.78 4.75 26.32
C GLU A 371 26.17 4.90 27.73
N GLU A 372 25.85 6.14 28.12
CA GLU A 372 25.23 6.47 29.40
C GLU A 372 24.02 7.40 29.18
N PRO A 373 22.93 7.24 29.94
CA PRO A 373 21.75 8.10 29.79
C PRO A 373 22.09 9.57 30.00
N SER A 374 21.52 10.44 29.16
CA SER A 374 21.80 11.87 29.14
C SER A 374 20.53 12.71 29.20
N GLY A 375 20.63 13.92 29.76
CA GLY A 375 19.54 14.91 29.68
C GLY A 375 19.43 15.60 28.31
N ASP A 376 20.40 15.37 27.43
CA ASP A 376 20.47 15.92 26.08
C ASP A 376 20.12 14.88 25.00
N VAL A 377 19.75 13.65 25.37
CA VAL A 377 19.32 12.60 24.44
C VAL A 377 18.03 11.96 24.94
N LEU A 378 17.04 11.90 24.07
CA LEU A 378 15.78 11.18 24.29
C LEU A 378 15.91 9.79 23.65
N GLU A 379 15.71 8.75 24.46
CA GLU A 379 15.73 7.36 24.01
C GLU A 379 14.28 6.87 23.88
N LEU A 380 13.91 6.30 22.72
CA LEU A 380 12.54 5.84 22.44
C LEU A 380 12.54 4.39 21.97
N GLU A 381 11.59 3.59 22.41
CA GLU A 381 11.36 2.24 21.90
C GLU A 381 10.20 2.24 20.91
N LEU A 382 10.48 1.98 19.63
CA LEU A 382 9.47 1.90 18.58
C LEU A 382 9.79 0.71 17.66
N ALA A 383 8.76 -0.06 17.31
CA ALA A 383 8.88 -1.25 16.45
C ALA A 383 9.95 -2.26 16.94
N GLY A 384 10.14 -2.39 18.26
CA GLY A 384 11.11 -3.30 18.86
C GLY A 384 12.57 -2.84 18.77
N GLN A 385 12.80 -1.57 18.42
CA GLN A 385 14.13 -0.97 18.30
C GLN A 385 14.24 0.31 19.13
N THR A 386 15.45 0.59 19.63
CA THR A 386 15.77 1.83 20.34
C THR A 386 16.21 2.92 19.36
N TRP A 387 15.58 4.08 19.45
CA TRP A 387 15.84 5.28 18.65
C TRP A 387 16.34 6.41 19.55
N TYR A 388 17.18 7.29 19.00
CA TYR A 388 17.87 8.33 19.77
C TYR A 388 17.68 9.69 19.11
N VAL A 389 17.07 10.61 19.85
CA VAL A 389 16.92 12.00 19.40
C VAL A 389 17.86 12.89 20.21
N HIS A 390 18.80 13.54 19.53
CA HIS A 390 19.75 14.47 20.17
C HIS A 390 19.16 15.87 20.27
N ARG A 391 19.19 16.44 21.48
CA ARG A 391 18.63 17.75 21.78
C ARG A 391 19.24 18.88 20.95
N GLU A 392 20.54 18.82 20.66
CA GLU A 392 21.21 19.84 19.86
C GLU A 392 20.64 19.93 18.44
N THR A 393 20.36 18.77 17.82
CA THR A 393 19.73 18.66 16.50
C THR A 393 18.24 18.98 16.56
N ALA A 394 17.51 18.41 17.51
CA ALA A 394 16.05 18.56 17.64
C ALA A 394 15.58 20.01 17.85
N LEU A 395 16.44 20.89 18.35
CA LEU A 395 16.12 22.29 18.64
C LEU A 395 16.62 23.29 17.59
N THR A 396 17.17 22.82 16.46
CA THR A 396 17.55 23.71 15.35
C THR A 396 16.31 24.18 14.57
N GLU A 397 16.48 25.23 13.77
CA GLU A 397 15.38 25.77 12.94
C GLU A 397 14.85 24.74 11.94
N ASP A 398 15.74 23.89 11.41
CA ASP A 398 15.41 22.88 10.40
C ASP A 398 14.58 21.72 10.99
N TYR A 399 14.82 21.35 12.25
CA TYR A 399 14.21 20.15 12.86
C TYR A 399 13.15 20.44 13.94
N ALA A 400 13.05 21.66 14.47
CA ALA A 400 12.16 21.94 15.61
C ALA A 400 10.67 21.62 15.33
N VAL A 401 10.22 21.81 14.10
CA VAL A 401 8.83 21.50 13.69
C VAL A 401 8.64 19.98 13.64
N ALA A 402 9.57 19.25 13.02
CA ALA A 402 9.55 17.81 12.94
C ALA A 402 9.65 17.14 14.32
N PHE A 403 10.45 17.69 15.23
CA PHE A 403 10.53 17.19 16.59
C PHE A 403 9.22 17.42 17.38
N SER A 404 8.59 18.58 17.21
CA SER A 404 7.24 18.84 17.76
C SER A 404 6.21 17.85 17.22
N GLU A 405 6.28 17.54 15.93
CA GLU A 405 5.41 16.57 15.25
C GLU A 405 5.65 15.15 15.78
N LEU A 406 6.92 14.71 15.90
CA LEU A 406 7.30 13.43 16.48
C LEU A 406 6.69 13.25 17.86
N LEU A 407 6.91 14.18 18.79
CA LEU A 407 6.34 14.07 20.15
C LEU A 407 4.81 14.04 20.14
N SER A 408 4.18 14.81 19.24
CA SER A 408 2.72 14.86 19.12
C SER A 408 2.12 13.58 18.53
N ALA A 409 2.89 12.84 17.72
CA ALA A 409 2.48 11.58 17.11
C ALA A 409 2.59 10.38 18.06
N LEU A 410 3.31 10.51 19.18
CA LEU A 410 3.54 9.42 20.13
C LEU A 410 2.44 9.36 21.18
N PRO A 411 1.80 8.19 21.38
CA PRO A 411 0.91 7.97 22.51
C PRO A 411 1.58 8.27 23.86
N PRO A 412 0.82 8.67 24.90
CA PRO A 412 1.37 8.98 26.23
C PRO A 412 2.22 7.87 26.84
N ASP A 413 1.84 6.62 26.55
CA ASP A 413 2.43 5.41 27.13
C ASP A 413 3.58 4.85 26.27
N THR A 414 4.00 5.53 25.19
CA THR A 414 5.17 5.14 24.40
C THR A 414 6.41 5.03 25.31
N PRO A 415 7.10 3.88 25.34
CA PRO A 415 8.28 3.75 26.18
C PRO A 415 9.40 4.67 25.70
N MET A 416 9.72 5.68 26.52
CA MET A 416 10.83 6.59 26.28
C MET A 416 11.48 7.04 27.58
N THR A 417 12.76 7.38 27.52
CA THR A 417 13.51 7.88 28.67
C THR A 417 14.31 9.12 28.35
N LEU A 418 14.41 10.00 29.36
CA LEU A 418 15.27 11.17 29.34
C LEU A 418 16.11 11.16 30.61
N ASN A 419 17.44 11.21 30.47
CA ASN A 419 18.38 11.06 31.60
C ASN A 419 18.12 9.77 32.42
N GLY A 420 17.74 8.69 31.73
CA GLY A 420 17.47 7.37 32.31
C GLY A 420 16.21 7.32 33.17
N GLN A 421 15.31 8.30 33.06
CA GLN A 421 14.00 8.30 33.71
C GLN A 421 12.93 8.18 32.65
N ALA A 422 11.93 7.32 32.89
CA ALA A 422 10.75 7.25 32.03
C ALA A 422 10.05 8.62 32.00
N VAL A 423 9.68 9.07 30.81
CA VAL A 423 8.97 10.33 30.57
C VAL A 423 7.86 10.10 29.56
N THR A 424 6.80 10.90 29.60
CA THR A 424 5.82 10.99 28.51
C THR A 424 6.31 11.93 27.40
N PRO A 425 5.72 11.91 26.19
CA PRO A 425 6.02 12.90 25.15
C PRO A 425 5.83 14.36 25.63
N GLU A 426 4.79 14.61 26.43
CA GLU A 426 4.53 15.94 27.01
C GLU A 426 5.60 16.36 28.02
N GLU A 427 6.07 15.44 28.86
CA GLU A 427 7.14 15.69 29.83
C GLU A 427 8.48 15.96 29.12
N ALA A 428 8.79 15.21 28.05
CA ALA A 428 9.95 15.45 27.20
C ALA A 428 9.88 16.83 26.51
N ALA A 429 8.73 17.17 25.94
CA ALA A 429 8.48 18.48 25.33
C ALA A 429 8.68 19.61 26.34
N GLN A 430 8.16 19.46 27.56
CA GLN A 430 8.31 20.43 28.64
C GLN A 430 9.79 20.58 29.04
N ALA A 431 10.54 19.48 29.15
CA ALA A 431 11.94 19.48 29.52
C ALA A 431 12.81 20.26 28.51
N TRP A 432 12.50 20.14 27.22
CA TRP A 432 13.25 20.81 26.15
C TRP A 432 12.61 22.11 25.64
N ASN A 433 11.48 22.53 26.25
CA ASN A 433 10.73 23.74 25.89
C ASN A 433 10.28 23.75 24.41
N VAL A 434 9.71 22.63 23.98
CA VAL A 434 9.13 22.41 22.64
C VAL A 434 7.62 22.27 22.77
N ALA A 435 6.88 22.62 21.73
CA ALA A 435 5.45 22.38 21.69
C ALA A 435 5.16 20.87 21.52
N CYS A 436 4.16 20.37 22.24
CA CYS A 436 3.59 19.05 21.99
C CYS A 436 2.07 19.26 21.94
N ILE A 437 1.48 18.95 20.79
CA ILE A 437 0.05 19.12 20.57
C ILE A 437 -0.54 17.72 20.67
N SER A 438 -1.23 17.45 21.78
CA SER A 438 -1.94 16.18 21.93
C SER A 438 -2.88 15.95 20.74
N ARG A 439 -2.78 14.75 20.15
CA ARG A 439 -3.68 14.28 19.10
C ARG A 439 -4.89 13.54 19.66
N TRP A 440 -4.88 13.22 20.96
CA TRP A 440 -5.93 12.43 21.57
C TRP A 440 -6.95 13.30 22.32
N PRO A 441 -8.22 12.85 22.39
CA PRO A 441 -9.30 13.63 22.99
C PRO A 441 -9.12 13.84 24.49
N GLY A 442 -9.39 15.04 25.01
CA GLY A 442 -9.19 15.35 26.43
C GLY A 442 -10.28 14.79 27.36
N ASP A 443 -11.41 14.34 26.83
CA ASP A 443 -12.57 13.87 27.58
C ASP A 443 -12.55 12.35 27.85
N VAL A 444 -11.51 11.65 27.43
CA VAL A 444 -11.30 10.21 27.67
C VAL A 444 -10.64 9.92 29.02
N ALA A 445 -10.16 10.96 29.71
CA ALA A 445 -9.53 10.83 31.02
C ALA A 445 -10.45 10.11 32.02
N GLY A 446 -10.02 8.96 32.52
CA GLY A 446 -10.78 8.12 33.45
C GLY A 446 -11.72 7.10 32.80
N SER A 447 -11.72 6.98 31.46
CA SER A 447 -12.24 5.79 30.78
C SER A 447 -11.37 4.58 31.14
N PRO A 448 -11.95 3.37 31.29
CA PRO A 448 -11.16 2.15 31.43
C PRO A 448 -10.32 1.83 30.18
N TYR A 449 -10.60 2.47 29.04
CA TYR A 449 -9.96 2.25 27.73
C TYR A 449 -9.17 3.47 27.25
N GLU A 450 -8.71 4.31 28.19
CA GLU A 450 -7.99 5.56 27.89
C GLU A 450 -6.75 5.32 27.01
N THR A 451 -5.94 4.30 27.32
CA THR A 451 -4.73 3.97 26.56
C THR A 451 -5.07 3.52 25.14
N GLU A 452 -6.07 2.66 24.96
CA GLU A 452 -6.52 2.18 23.65
C GLU A 452 -7.03 3.33 22.79
N ILE A 453 -7.89 4.20 23.34
CA ILE A 453 -8.45 5.34 22.61
C ILE A 453 -7.33 6.32 22.23
N ASN A 454 -6.43 6.65 23.16
CA ASN A 454 -5.31 7.55 22.89
C ASN A 454 -4.37 7.00 21.81
N THR A 455 -4.12 5.69 21.82
CA THR A 455 -3.28 5.04 20.80
C THR A 455 -3.93 5.10 19.43
N LEU A 456 -5.21 4.74 19.34
CA LEU A 456 -5.96 4.82 18.08
C LEU A 456 -6.03 6.26 17.56
N ALA A 457 -6.21 7.25 18.44
CA ALA A 457 -6.25 8.66 18.06
C ALA A 457 -4.88 9.20 17.60
N GLY A 458 -3.79 8.81 18.28
CA GLY A 458 -2.42 9.17 17.89
C GLY A 458 -2.06 8.69 16.49
N LEU A 459 -2.55 7.49 16.12
CA LEU A 459 -2.44 6.90 14.79
C LEU A 459 -3.47 7.44 13.78
N GLY A 460 -4.34 8.36 14.17
CA GLY A 460 -5.37 8.93 13.31
C GLY A 460 -6.45 7.93 12.88
N LEU A 461 -6.71 6.89 13.67
CA LEU A 461 -7.71 5.86 13.38
C LEU A 461 -9.09 6.21 13.94
N VAL A 462 -9.13 6.96 15.04
CA VAL A 462 -10.37 7.42 15.67
C VAL A 462 -10.32 8.91 15.95
N PHE A 463 -11.46 9.59 15.83
CA PHE A 463 -11.57 11.03 15.96
C PHE A 463 -12.71 11.40 16.91
N GLY A 464 -12.53 12.54 17.57
CA GLY A 464 -13.61 13.21 18.28
C GLY A 464 -14.59 13.89 17.33
N ASN A 465 -15.62 14.52 17.90
CA ASN A 465 -16.54 15.38 17.17
C ASN A 465 -15.86 16.69 16.71
N GLU A 466 -16.64 17.63 16.15
CA GLU A 466 -16.16 18.95 15.71
C GLU A 466 -15.43 19.80 16.79
N ASN A 467 -15.65 19.51 18.07
CA ASN A 467 -14.99 20.16 19.20
C ASN A 467 -13.78 19.36 19.72
N GLY A 468 -13.49 18.20 19.13
CA GLY A 468 -12.41 17.30 19.54
C GLY A 468 -12.78 16.32 20.66
N ASP A 469 -14.02 16.28 21.13
CA ASP A 469 -14.44 15.35 22.20
C ASP A 469 -14.73 13.95 21.61
N PHE A 470 -14.18 12.89 22.23
CA PHE A 470 -14.43 11.51 21.86
C PHE A 470 -15.81 11.01 22.28
N ARG A 471 -16.27 11.47 23.44
CA ARG A 471 -17.51 11.07 24.11
C ARG A 471 -17.60 9.56 24.38
N PRO A 472 -16.76 9.03 25.27
CA PRO A 472 -16.58 7.59 25.46
C PRO A 472 -17.89 6.81 25.71
N GLN A 473 -18.80 7.38 26.51
CA GLN A 473 -20.03 6.73 26.95
C GLN A 473 -21.23 6.92 25.99
N GLU A 474 -21.06 7.62 24.86
CA GLU A 474 -22.14 7.74 23.87
C GLU A 474 -22.31 6.42 23.11
N GLU A 475 -23.58 6.03 22.91
CA GLU A 475 -23.96 4.84 22.14
C GLU A 475 -23.80 5.11 20.64
N LEU A 476 -23.35 4.11 19.90
CA LEU A 476 -23.14 4.23 18.46
C LEU A 476 -24.43 4.01 17.66
N THR A 477 -24.73 4.95 16.77
CA THR A 477 -25.64 4.70 15.65
C THR A 477 -24.96 3.87 14.56
N ARG A 478 -25.75 3.26 13.66
CA ARG A 478 -25.23 2.51 12.51
C ARG A 478 -24.40 3.38 11.56
N ALA A 479 -24.78 4.64 11.35
CA ALA A 479 -23.99 5.58 10.56
C ALA A 479 -22.63 5.90 11.22
N GLU A 480 -22.62 6.12 12.54
CA GLU A 480 -21.39 6.38 13.28
C GLU A 480 -20.47 5.17 13.33
N LEU A 481 -21.02 3.96 13.48
CA LEU A 481 -20.23 2.73 13.37
C LEU A 481 -19.58 2.60 12.00
N ALA A 482 -20.34 2.85 10.92
CA ALA A 482 -19.83 2.75 9.57
C ALA A 482 -18.67 3.73 9.33
N ALA A 483 -18.84 4.98 9.75
CA ALA A 483 -17.79 5.99 9.70
C ALA A 483 -16.58 5.62 10.57
N PHE A 484 -16.82 5.13 11.79
CA PHE A 484 -15.78 4.72 12.71
C PHE A 484 -14.89 3.62 12.13
N LEU A 485 -15.47 2.53 11.63
CA LEU A 485 -14.71 1.41 11.08
C LEU A 485 -14.07 1.74 9.73
N SER A 486 -14.78 2.46 8.86
CA SER A 486 -14.22 2.88 7.56
C SER A 486 -13.01 3.78 7.75
N GLN A 487 -13.08 4.74 8.67
CA GLN A 487 -11.96 5.62 9.00
C GLN A 487 -10.80 4.84 9.62
N ALA A 488 -11.06 4.01 10.64
CA ALA A 488 -10.02 3.27 11.34
C ALA A 488 -9.25 2.31 10.43
N MET A 489 -9.96 1.63 9.54
CA MET A 489 -9.34 0.69 8.60
C MET A 489 -8.83 1.36 7.33
N GLY A 490 -9.16 2.63 7.09
CA GLY A 490 -8.87 3.31 5.84
C GLY A 490 -9.64 2.72 4.65
N PHE A 491 -10.82 2.14 4.90
CA PHE A 491 -11.56 1.43 3.86
C PHE A 491 -12.12 2.36 2.79
N TRP A 492 -11.87 1.98 1.54
CA TRP A 492 -12.40 2.65 0.36
C TRP A 492 -13.01 1.64 -0.63
N TYR A 493 -13.80 2.17 -1.56
CA TYR A 493 -14.39 1.41 -2.67
C TYR A 493 -14.08 2.12 -3.99
N TRP A 494 -14.27 1.46 -5.13
CA TRP A 494 -13.94 2.06 -6.42
C TRP A 494 -14.96 3.14 -6.75
N GLU A 495 -14.51 4.31 -7.19
CA GLU A 495 -15.42 5.41 -7.60
C GLU A 495 -16.44 4.95 -8.66
N SER A 496 -16.04 4.03 -9.54
CA SER A 496 -16.86 3.40 -10.57
C SER A 496 -18.07 2.63 -10.02
N GLN A 497 -18.01 2.15 -8.77
CA GLN A 497 -19.11 1.43 -8.13
C GLN A 497 -20.25 2.38 -7.71
N GLY A 498 -19.95 3.67 -7.51
CA GLY A 498 -20.93 4.66 -7.06
C GLY A 498 -21.40 4.42 -5.62
N THR A 499 -22.51 5.07 -5.24
CA THR A 499 -23.12 4.90 -3.91
C THR A 499 -23.80 3.53 -3.81
N ALA A 500 -23.68 2.87 -2.65
CA ALA A 500 -24.33 1.58 -2.41
C ALA A 500 -25.86 1.65 -2.65
N PRO A 501 -26.47 0.60 -3.24
CA PRO A 501 -27.87 0.60 -3.65
C PRO A 501 -28.84 0.35 -2.47
N LEU A 502 -28.69 1.12 -1.39
CA LEU A 502 -29.50 1.07 -0.18
C LEU A 502 -30.66 2.08 -0.27
N ALA A 503 -31.87 1.69 0.13
CA ALA A 503 -33.11 2.41 -0.13
C ALA A 503 -33.18 3.80 0.51
N ASP A 504 -32.40 4.03 1.57
CA ASP A 504 -32.31 5.26 2.37
C ASP A 504 -30.92 5.92 2.30
N LEU A 505 -30.12 5.60 1.27
CA LEU A 505 -28.82 6.20 1.01
C LEU A 505 -28.85 6.96 -0.32
N SER A 506 -28.76 8.29 -0.29
CA SER A 506 -28.82 9.11 -1.51
C SER A 506 -27.45 9.49 -2.08
N GLY A 507 -26.40 9.45 -1.25
CA GLY A 507 -25.05 9.86 -1.63
C GLY A 507 -24.65 11.25 -1.15
N GLU A 508 -25.61 12.04 -0.64
CA GLU A 508 -25.36 13.40 -0.11
C GLU A 508 -25.04 13.41 1.39
N GLU A 509 -25.27 12.29 2.08
CA GLU A 509 -25.10 12.17 3.52
C GLU A 509 -23.62 12.02 3.92
N TRP A 510 -23.25 12.52 5.09
CA TRP A 510 -21.87 12.44 5.59
C TRP A 510 -21.37 10.99 5.77
N TYR A 511 -22.30 10.05 5.99
CA TYR A 511 -22.02 8.62 6.12
C TYR A 511 -22.14 7.84 4.80
N ALA A 512 -22.46 8.49 3.67
CA ALA A 512 -22.71 7.77 2.41
C ALA A 512 -21.47 7.01 1.90
N VAL A 513 -20.31 7.65 1.97
CA VAL A 513 -19.02 7.03 1.57
C VAL A 513 -18.64 5.89 2.53
N PRO A 514 -18.62 6.08 3.86
CA PRO A 514 -18.35 4.98 4.79
C PRO A 514 -19.30 3.78 4.66
N VAL A 515 -20.61 4.03 4.56
CA VAL A 515 -21.61 2.97 4.40
C VAL A 515 -21.39 2.23 3.09
N SER A 516 -21.10 2.94 2.00
CA SER A 516 -20.82 2.31 0.71
C SER A 516 -19.55 1.47 0.75
N ALA A 517 -18.48 1.94 1.41
CA ALA A 517 -17.26 1.16 1.60
C ALA A 517 -17.54 -0.16 2.32
N LEU A 518 -18.22 -0.11 3.48
CA LEU A 518 -18.56 -1.32 4.22
C LEU A 518 -19.52 -2.24 3.46
N TYR A 519 -20.43 -1.69 2.67
CA TYR A 519 -21.36 -2.47 1.85
C TYR A 519 -20.62 -3.26 0.76
N TYR A 520 -19.76 -2.60 -0.03
CA TYR A 520 -19.01 -3.26 -1.10
C TYR A 520 -17.95 -4.23 -0.58
N LEU A 521 -17.51 -4.08 0.68
CA LEU A 521 -16.65 -5.05 1.36
C LEU A 521 -17.44 -6.25 1.93
N GLY A 522 -18.78 -6.23 1.88
CA GLY A 522 -19.65 -7.27 2.42
C GLY A 522 -19.79 -7.24 3.94
N LEU A 523 -19.44 -6.13 4.58
CA LEU A 523 -19.43 -5.98 6.04
C LEU A 523 -20.80 -5.56 6.58
N VAL A 524 -21.54 -4.78 5.81
CA VAL A 524 -22.92 -4.36 6.14
C VAL A 524 -23.87 -4.61 4.98
N GLU A 525 -25.14 -4.82 5.31
CA GLU A 525 -26.23 -5.01 4.35
C GLU A 525 -27.47 -4.21 4.80
N GLY A 526 -28.40 -4.01 3.86
CA GLY A 526 -29.71 -3.42 4.15
C GLY A 526 -30.64 -4.42 4.84
N ASP A 527 -31.70 -3.90 5.47
CA ASP A 527 -32.76 -4.72 6.04
C ASP A 527 -33.62 -5.41 4.95
N GLU A 528 -34.69 -6.10 5.35
CA GLU A 528 -35.63 -6.77 4.44
C GLU A 528 -36.28 -5.84 3.39
N ASN A 529 -36.24 -4.52 3.60
CA ASN A 529 -36.73 -3.50 2.68
C ASN A 529 -35.59 -2.81 1.91
N GLY A 530 -34.34 -3.27 2.09
CA GLY A 530 -33.14 -2.69 1.51
C GLY A 530 -32.68 -1.41 2.21
N ALA A 531 -33.19 -1.07 3.40
CA ALA A 531 -32.81 0.15 4.12
C ALA A 531 -31.64 -0.10 5.08
N PHE A 532 -30.68 0.82 5.14
CA PHE A 532 -29.54 0.79 6.05
C PHE A 532 -29.92 1.16 7.48
N ARG A 533 -30.87 2.09 7.68
CA ARG A 533 -31.30 2.63 8.98
C ARG A 533 -30.16 3.32 9.75
N PRO A 534 -29.66 4.46 9.25
CA PRO A 534 -28.46 5.12 9.77
C PRO A 534 -28.57 5.55 11.25
N ASP A 535 -29.76 5.91 11.72
CA ASP A 535 -30.00 6.45 13.06
C ASP A 535 -30.29 5.37 14.13
N ASP A 536 -30.44 4.10 13.74
CA ASP A 536 -30.67 3.03 14.69
C ASP A 536 -29.39 2.78 15.50
N LEU A 537 -29.54 2.55 16.82
CA LEU A 537 -28.43 2.19 17.70
C LEU A 537 -27.94 0.77 17.40
N VAL A 538 -26.64 0.55 17.57
CA VAL A 538 -26.00 -0.74 17.36
C VAL A 538 -25.91 -1.51 18.68
N ASP A 539 -26.42 -2.74 18.68
CA ASP A 539 -26.26 -3.67 19.79
C ASP A 539 -24.98 -4.52 19.67
N TYR A 540 -24.58 -5.20 20.76
CA TYR A 540 -23.36 -6.01 20.78
C TYR A 540 -23.33 -7.08 19.70
N GLN A 541 -24.43 -7.79 19.46
CA GLN A 541 -24.44 -8.85 18.44
C GLN A 541 -24.21 -8.29 17.04
N GLN A 542 -24.79 -7.13 16.70
CA GLN A 542 -24.54 -6.46 15.43
C GLN A 542 -23.08 -5.99 15.32
N PHE A 543 -22.57 -5.35 16.37
CA PHE A 543 -21.19 -4.86 16.38
C PHE A 543 -20.18 -6.01 16.22
N LEU A 544 -20.31 -7.08 17.01
CA LEU A 544 -19.42 -8.23 16.96
C LEU A 544 -19.46 -8.93 15.61
N THR A 545 -20.64 -9.00 14.97
CA THR A 545 -20.75 -9.55 13.61
C THR A 545 -20.02 -8.69 12.59
N ILE A 546 -20.13 -7.37 12.66
CA ILE A 546 -19.42 -6.49 11.72
C ILE A 546 -17.90 -6.54 11.98
N LEU A 547 -17.47 -6.48 13.25
CA LEU A 547 -16.07 -6.54 13.66
C LEU A 547 -15.42 -7.86 13.21
N THR A 548 -16.06 -9.00 13.45
CA THR A 548 -15.47 -10.30 13.09
C THR A 548 -15.45 -10.55 11.59
N ARG A 549 -16.45 -10.08 10.84
CA ARG A 549 -16.42 -10.10 9.36
C ARG A 549 -15.27 -9.24 8.82
N MET A 550 -15.10 -8.04 9.39
CA MET A 550 -14.00 -7.15 9.03
C MET A 550 -12.65 -7.79 9.34
N ALA A 551 -12.52 -8.40 10.52
CA ALA A 551 -11.32 -9.09 10.93
C ALA A 551 -10.99 -10.29 10.03
N ALA A 552 -11.96 -11.14 9.71
CA ALA A 552 -11.79 -12.28 8.81
C ALA A 552 -11.43 -11.87 7.37
N ARG A 553 -11.92 -10.72 6.91
CA ARG A 553 -11.52 -10.16 5.61
C ARG A 553 -10.08 -9.65 5.61
N THR A 554 -9.63 -9.12 6.74
CA THR A 554 -8.34 -8.45 6.87
C THR A 554 -7.22 -9.44 7.17
N ASP A 555 -7.50 -10.47 7.96
CA ASP A 555 -6.56 -11.44 8.50
C ASP A 555 -7.08 -12.87 8.29
N LEU A 556 -6.38 -13.67 7.48
CA LEU A 556 -6.80 -15.05 7.17
C LEU A 556 -6.86 -15.94 8.40
N THR A 557 -6.06 -15.68 9.43
CA THR A 557 -6.07 -16.52 10.64
C THR A 557 -7.39 -16.39 11.39
N VAL A 558 -8.04 -15.22 11.31
CA VAL A 558 -9.37 -14.99 11.87
C VAL A 558 -10.40 -15.79 11.08
N GLN A 559 -10.32 -15.80 9.76
CA GLN A 559 -11.22 -16.61 8.93
C GLN A 559 -11.10 -18.10 9.29
N TRP A 560 -9.88 -18.64 9.34
CA TRP A 560 -9.67 -20.05 9.71
C TRP A 560 -10.17 -20.37 11.11
N TYR A 561 -9.96 -19.47 12.07
CA TYR A 561 -10.47 -19.64 13.42
C TYR A 561 -12.01 -19.75 13.44
N LEU A 562 -12.71 -18.90 12.70
CA LEU A 562 -14.17 -18.92 12.62
C LEU A 562 -14.70 -20.19 11.94
N GLU A 563 -14.00 -20.70 10.94
CA GLU A 563 -14.33 -21.95 10.24
C GLU A 563 -14.15 -23.20 11.12
N ASP A 564 -13.21 -23.14 12.08
CA ASP A 564 -12.89 -24.23 13.00
C ASP A 564 -13.67 -24.21 14.33
N LEU A 565 -14.56 -23.23 14.54
CA LEU A 565 -15.40 -23.13 15.75
C LEU A 565 -16.22 -24.41 15.98
N SER A 566 -16.21 -24.91 17.22
CA SER A 566 -16.95 -26.12 17.57
C SER A 566 -18.43 -25.84 17.81
N ALA A 567 -19.25 -26.90 17.75
CA ALA A 567 -20.67 -26.79 18.11
C ALA A 567 -20.86 -26.32 19.56
N ASP A 568 -19.96 -26.71 20.48
CA ASP A 568 -20.02 -26.30 21.89
C ASP A 568 -19.79 -24.78 22.04
N ASP A 569 -18.91 -24.19 21.23
CA ASP A 569 -18.65 -22.75 21.22
C ASP A 569 -19.90 -21.97 20.78
N LEU A 570 -20.56 -22.44 19.71
CA LEU A 570 -21.79 -21.84 19.20
C LEU A 570 -22.96 -22.00 20.20
N GLU A 571 -23.07 -23.17 20.85
CA GLU A 571 -24.09 -23.43 21.88
C GLU A 571 -23.87 -22.53 23.11
N ARG A 572 -22.63 -22.24 23.49
CA ARG A 572 -22.33 -21.31 24.59
C ARG A 572 -22.82 -19.89 24.28
N ALA A 573 -22.49 -19.36 23.09
CA ALA A 573 -22.97 -18.03 22.68
C ALA A 573 -24.50 -17.97 22.63
N ALA A 574 -25.15 -19.01 22.07
CA ALA A 574 -26.61 -19.11 22.04
C ALA A 574 -27.22 -19.14 23.45
N ALA A 575 -26.59 -19.82 24.40
CA ALA A 575 -27.04 -19.88 25.79
C ALA A 575 -26.97 -18.52 26.51
N LEU A 576 -26.12 -17.60 26.04
CA LEU A 576 -26.04 -16.21 26.49
C LEU A 576 -27.08 -15.29 25.81
N GLY A 577 -27.87 -15.82 24.88
CA GLY A 577 -28.97 -15.11 24.24
C GLY A 577 -28.64 -14.48 22.90
N TYR A 578 -27.45 -14.74 22.33
CA TYR A 578 -27.12 -14.31 20.97
C TYR A 578 -28.00 -15.02 19.95
N ASP A 579 -28.43 -14.28 18.93
CA ASP A 579 -29.13 -14.88 17.81
C ASP A 579 -28.20 -15.83 17.03
N SER A 580 -28.80 -16.83 16.37
CA SER A 580 -28.04 -17.87 15.65
C SER A 580 -27.09 -17.32 14.59
N TRP A 581 -27.43 -16.17 13.99
CA TRP A 581 -26.60 -15.51 12.98
C TRP A 581 -25.37 -14.80 13.60
N ALA A 582 -25.40 -14.50 14.90
CA ALA A 582 -24.34 -13.80 15.63
C ALA A 582 -23.47 -14.75 16.46
N CYS A 583 -23.91 -15.98 16.75
CA CYS A 583 -23.19 -16.90 17.64
C CYS A 583 -21.73 -17.14 17.23
N ALA A 584 -21.46 -17.35 15.94
CA ALA A 584 -20.10 -17.56 15.46
C ALA A 584 -19.21 -16.34 15.66
N SER A 585 -19.75 -15.15 15.39
CA SER A 585 -19.06 -13.87 15.63
C SER A 585 -18.79 -13.62 17.11
N ALA A 586 -19.76 -13.89 17.97
CA ALA A 586 -19.63 -13.73 19.41
C ALA A 586 -18.58 -14.69 20.01
N ALA A 587 -18.67 -15.98 19.66
CA ALA A 587 -17.70 -16.99 20.08
C ALA A 587 -16.31 -16.72 19.51
N GLY A 588 -16.22 -16.31 18.24
CA GLY A 588 -14.97 -15.91 17.59
C GLY A 588 -14.31 -14.73 18.27
N ALA A 589 -15.06 -13.66 18.55
CA ALA A 589 -14.54 -12.48 19.24
C ALA A 589 -14.02 -12.81 20.65
N GLU A 590 -14.72 -13.68 21.41
CA GLU A 590 -14.23 -14.17 22.71
C GLU A 590 -12.94 -14.98 22.54
N GLY A 591 -12.95 -15.96 21.63
CA GLY A 591 -11.85 -16.90 21.42
C GLY A 591 -10.57 -16.28 20.87
N LEU A 592 -10.70 -15.23 20.07
CA LEU A 592 -9.60 -14.44 19.51
C LEU A 592 -9.13 -13.31 20.43
N GLY A 593 -9.83 -13.07 21.55
CA GLY A 593 -9.47 -12.06 22.53
C GLY A 593 -9.80 -10.62 22.10
N PHE A 594 -10.81 -10.42 21.23
CA PHE A 594 -11.23 -9.09 20.81
C PHE A 594 -12.05 -8.37 21.89
N LEU A 595 -12.62 -9.11 22.84
CA LEU A 595 -13.47 -8.53 23.87
C LEU A 595 -12.64 -7.97 25.03
N PRO A 596 -12.90 -6.72 25.48
CA PRO A 596 -12.26 -6.17 26.68
C PRO A 596 -12.81 -6.75 27.99
N ALA A 597 -13.94 -7.47 27.92
CA ALA A 597 -14.68 -8.05 29.03
C ALA A 597 -15.11 -9.49 28.69
N SER A 598 -15.67 -10.24 29.65
CA SER A 598 -16.16 -11.59 29.32
C SER A 598 -17.36 -11.51 28.38
N LEU A 599 -17.58 -12.54 27.56
CA LEU A 599 -18.75 -12.60 26.68
C LEU A 599 -20.08 -12.54 27.46
N GLU A 600 -20.08 -12.93 28.74
CA GLU A 600 -21.27 -12.81 29.61
C GLU A 600 -21.59 -11.36 29.99
N GLU A 601 -20.60 -10.47 29.97
CA GLU A 601 -20.75 -9.04 30.26
C GLU A 601 -21.17 -8.24 29.01
N CYS A 602 -21.00 -8.81 27.81
CA CYS A 602 -21.44 -8.26 26.54
C CYS A 602 -22.85 -8.77 26.18
N ALA A 603 -23.90 -8.33 26.88
CA ALA A 603 -25.25 -8.80 26.59
C ALA A 603 -25.67 -8.42 25.14
N PRO A 604 -26.22 -9.35 24.34
CA PRO A 604 -26.33 -9.20 22.88
C PRO A 604 -27.17 -8.01 22.43
N HIS A 605 -28.19 -7.63 23.20
CA HIS A 605 -29.12 -6.53 22.88
C HIS A 605 -28.81 -5.22 23.62
N ASP A 606 -27.76 -5.20 24.44
CA ASP A 606 -27.27 -3.95 25.01
C ASP A 606 -26.51 -3.19 23.92
N THR A 607 -26.63 -1.87 23.96
CA THR A 607 -26.04 -0.94 23.00
C THR A 607 -24.55 -0.77 23.24
N VAL A 608 -23.77 -0.74 22.17
CA VAL A 608 -22.31 -0.57 22.25
C VAL A 608 -21.96 0.92 22.34
N THR A 609 -21.12 1.25 23.31
CA THR A 609 -20.56 2.60 23.46
C THR A 609 -19.34 2.83 22.56
N ARG A 610 -18.99 4.10 22.32
CA ARG A 610 -17.81 4.49 21.54
C ARG A 610 -16.51 3.96 22.13
N GLU A 611 -16.36 3.95 23.46
CA GLU A 611 -15.15 3.44 24.12
C GLU A 611 -15.00 1.92 23.99
N GLU A 612 -16.11 1.17 24.09
CA GLU A 612 -16.09 -0.29 23.92
C GLU A 612 -15.77 -0.67 22.48
N ALA A 613 -16.33 0.06 21.51
CA ALA A 613 -16.00 -0.13 20.10
C ALA A 613 -14.52 0.13 19.80
N ALA A 614 -13.94 1.20 20.38
CA ALA A 614 -12.51 1.49 20.28
C ALA A 614 -11.64 0.43 20.93
N ALA A 615 -12.00 -0.05 22.12
CA ALA A 615 -11.28 -1.12 22.80
C ALA A 615 -11.27 -2.40 21.97
N MET A 616 -12.42 -2.84 21.45
CA MET A 616 -12.52 -4.05 20.63
C MET A 616 -11.78 -3.93 19.30
N LEU A 617 -11.82 -2.77 18.65
CA LEU A 617 -11.04 -2.48 17.45
C LEU A 617 -9.53 -2.55 17.76
N TYR A 618 -9.08 -1.94 18.86
CA TYR A 618 -7.69 -1.99 19.29
C TYR A 618 -7.21 -3.43 19.50
N GLN A 619 -8.00 -4.27 20.17
CA GLN A 619 -7.65 -5.68 20.38
C GLN A 619 -7.52 -6.46 19.07
N PHE A 620 -8.40 -6.20 18.09
CA PHE A 620 -8.27 -6.77 16.76
C PHE A 620 -6.98 -6.31 16.06
N LEU A 621 -6.71 -5.00 16.02
CA LEU A 621 -5.51 -4.47 15.36
C LEU A 621 -4.22 -4.98 16.00
N ALA A 622 -4.23 -5.16 17.33
CA ALA A 622 -3.16 -5.78 18.10
C ALA A 622 -2.99 -7.27 17.77
N TYR A 623 -4.09 -8.03 17.73
CA TYR A 623 -4.09 -9.45 17.36
C TYR A 623 -3.48 -9.67 15.97
N SER A 624 -3.89 -8.88 14.98
CA SER A 624 -3.42 -9.00 13.60
C SER A 624 -2.03 -8.41 13.37
N GLY A 625 -1.39 -7.83 14.39
CA GLY A 625 -0.08 -7.17 14.24
C GLY A 625 -0.09 -5.92 13.36
N ILE A 626 -1.27 -5.37 13.05
CA ILE A 626 -1.42 -4.10 12.32
C ILE A 626 -0.95 -2.95 13.21
N LEU A 627 -1.22 -3.06 14.52
CA LEU A 627 -0.81 -2.15 15.55
C LEU A 627 0.08 -2.89 16.54
N VAL A 628 1.21 -2.26 16.93
CA VAL A 628 2.03 -2.76 18.03
C VAL A 628 1.42 -2.25 19.33
N PRO A 629 0.96 -3.12 20.24
CA PRO A 629 0.36 -2.68 21.49
C PRO A 629 1.35 -1.85 22.29
N VAL A 630 0.85 -0.81 22.94
CA VAL A 630 1.66 -0.11 23.94
C VAL A 630 1.96 -1.11 25.05
N ALA A 631 3.24 -1.29 25.40
CA ALA A 631 3.70 -2.38 26.25
C ALA A 631 2.82 -2.56 27.49
N GLN A 632 2.19 -3.72 27.66
CA GLN A 632 1.51 -4.06 28.90
C GLN A 632 2.57 -4.25 29.98
N SER A 633 2.55 -3.35 30.98
CA SER A 633 3.40 -3.40 32.17
C SER A 633 3.20 -4.65 33.02
#